data_AF-A0A7C8FYB1-F1
#
_entry.id   AF-A0A7C8FYB1-F1
#
_cell.length_a   1.000
_cell.length_b   1.000
_cell.length_c   1.000
_cell.angle_alpha   90.00
_cell.angle_beta   90.00
_cell.angle_gamma   90.00
#
_symmetry.space_group_name_H-M   'P 1'
#
loop_
_entity.id
_entity.type
_entity.pdbx_description
1 polymer ?
#
loop_
_entity_poly.entity_id
_entity_poly.type
_entity_poly.pdbx_seq_one_letter_code
_entity_poly.pdbx_strand_id
1 'polypeptide(L)'
;MPDLPKLVAFDLDDTLAPSKSRVPESMAQVLRRLLDRTQVCVISGGNIGQFQAQVIDALEAAGGTDDELDRLHLMPTCGTRYHRHAGGAWHEVYAQDLSADEKAEAERALTEQAKRLGLWESKTWGPIIEDRGSQITFSALGQQAPVEAKQAWDPTGERKDGLRRAVQAVLPDLEVRAGGTTSIDITRRGIDKAYGIRQLAEQTGIGLDEMLFFGDKLHEDGNDYPVRALGVESVEVTGWPDTEQRLRHLLGL
;
A
#
# COMPACT_ATOMS: atom_id res chain seq x y z
N MET A 1 -30.74 -4.56 0.56
CA MET A 1 -29.35 -4.06 0.63
C MET A 1 -28.67 -4.48 -0.66
N PRO A 2 -27.79 -3.66 -1.26
CA PRO A 2 -27.02 -4.11 -2.41
C PRO A 2 -26.24 -5.38 -2.06
N ASP A 3 -26.13 -6.30 -3.01
CA ASP A 3 -25.25 -7.47 -2.86
C ASP A 3 -23.80 -6.97 -2.75
N LEU A 4 -23.08 -7.42 -1.72
CA LEU A 4 -21.69 -7.06 -1.54
C LEU A 4 -20.81 -7.90 -2.47
N PRO A 5 -19.74 -7.32 -3.05
CA PRO A 5 -18.67 -8.09 -3.69
C PRO A 5 -18.15 -9.18 -2.74
N LYS A 6 -17.65 -10.28 -3.29
CA LYS A 6 -17.05 -11.37 -2.50
C LYS A 6 -15.75 -10.96 -1.81
N LEU A 7 -15.10 -9.92 -2.34
CA LEU A 7 -13.92 -9.30 -1.75
C LEU A 7 -13.92 -7.80 -2.05
N VAL A 8 -13.61 -6.99 -1.04
CA VAL A 8 -13.36 -5.56 -1.20
C VAL A 8 -11.89 -5.27 -0.88
N ALA A 9 -11.16 -4.77 -1.87
CA ALA A 9 -9.77 -4.42 -1.78
C ALA A 9 -9.58 -2.91 -1.64
N PHE A 10 -8.55 -2.50 -0.90
CA PHE A 10 -8.27 -1.10 -0.60
C PHE A 10 -6.78 -0.83 -0.76
N ASP A 11 -6.44 0.31 -1.36
CA ASP A 11 -5.21 0.98 -0.96
C ASP A 11 -5.27 1.38 0.52
N LEU A 12 -4.11 1.62 1.15
CA LEU A 12 -4.02 2.05 2.53
C LEU A 12 -3.90 3.56 2.66
N ASP A 13 -2.83 4.13 2.09
CA ASP A 13 -2.47 5.53 2.28
C ASP A 13 -3.46 6.43 1.54
N ASP A 14 -3.97 7.44 2.22
CA ASP A 14 -4.99 8.38 1.74
C ASP A 14 -6.30 7.72 1.26
N THR A 15 -6.47 6.41 1.46
CA THR A 15 -7.69 5.64 1.15
C THR A 15 -8.35 5.10 2.42
N LEU A 16 -7.62 4.45 3.32
CA LEU A 16 -8.13 3.98 4.62
C LEU A 16 -7.66 4.83 5.80
N ALA A 17 -6.52 5.50 5.64
CA ALA A 17 -5.92 6.36 6.65
C ALA A 17 -5.12 7.50 5.99
N PRO A 18 -4.82 8.60 6.70
CA PRO A 18 -3.80 9.54 6.23
C PRO A 18 -2.46 8.83 5.96
N SER A 19 -1.68 9.26 4.97
CA SER A 19 -0.42 8.60 4.60
C SER A 19 0.49 8.21 5.79
N LYS A 20 0.86 6.92 5.86
CA LYS A 20 1.66 6.25 6.89
C LYS A 20 1.15 6.45 8.32
N SER A 21 -0.17 6.63 8.47
CA SER A 21 -0.82 6.86 9.77
C SER A 21 -1.75 5.71 10.10
N ARG A 22 -2.08 5.56 11.39
CA ARG A 22 -3.01 4.55 11.85
C ARG A 22 -4.42 4.79 11.31
N VAL A 23 -5.12 3.72 10.94
CA VAL A 23 -6.53 3.76 10.54
C VAL A 23 -7.34 4.39 11.68
N PRO A 24 -8.14 5.44 11.40
CA PRO A 24 -8.99 6.07 12.41
C PRO A 24 -9.99 5.09 13.01
N GLU A 25 -10.32 5.27 14.28
CA GLU A 25 -11.27 4.40 15.01
C GLU A 25 -12.61 4.25 14.28
N SER A 26 -13.15 5.35 13.73
CA SER A 26 -14.42 5.32 12.98
C SER A 26 -14.34 4.44 11.72
N MET A 27 -13.23 4.50 11.00
CA MET A 27 -12.95 3.65 9.85
C MET A 27 -12.75 2.19 10.26
N ALA A 28 -12.01 1.93 11.35
CA ALA A 28 -11.81 0.57 11.87
C ALA A 28 -13.16 -0.09 12.21
N GLN A 29 -14.07 0.63 12.87
CA GLN A 29 -15.43 0.14 13.14
C GLN A 29 -16.22 -0.19 11.86
N VAL A 30 -16.06 0.61 10.79
CA VAL A 30 -16.71 0.35 9.49
C VAL A 30 -16.10 -0.86 8.79
N LEU A 31 -14.76 -1.00 8.79
CA LEU A 31 -14.06 -2.15 8.23
C LEU A 31 -14.45 -3.46 8.92
N ARG A 32 -14.64 -3.43 10.24
CA ARG A 32 -15.17 -4.56 11.02
C ARG A 32 -16.55 -5.01 10.52
N ARG A 33 -17.48 -4.07 10.33
CA ARG A 33 -18.81 -4.36 9.75
C ARG A 33 -18.74 -4.89 8.32
N LEU A 34 -17.71 -4.53 7.57
CA LEU A 34 -17.47 -5.09 6.23
C LEU A 34 -16.94 -6.53 6.33
N LEU A 35 -15.97 -6.78 7.20
CA LEU A 35 -15.42 -8.10 7.51
C LEU A 35 -16.46 -9.09 8.04
N ASP A 36 -17.52 -8.62 8.71
CA ASP A 36 -18.67 -9.46 9.10
C ASP A 36 -19.39 -10.09 7.89
N ARG A 37 -19.24 -9.52 6.68
CA ARG A 37 -20.07 -9.83 5.51
C ARG A 37 -19.30 -10.25 4.26
N THR A 38 -18.01 -9.92 4.17
CA THR A 38 -17.18 -10.20 2.99
C THR A 38 -15.70 -10.30 3.36
N GLN A 39 -14.85 -10.65 2.40
CA GLN A 39 -13.39 -10.60 2.55
C GLN A 39 -12.89 -9.18 2.29
N VAL A 40 -11.88 -8.75 3.04
CA VAL A 40 -11.25 -7.44 2.88
C VAL A 40 -9.77 -7.62 2.57
N CYS A 41 -9.28 -6.95 1.53
CA CYS A 41 -7.85 -6.87 1.25
C CYS A 41 -7.33 -5.46 1.46
N VAL A 42 -6.21 -5.31 2.15
CA VAL A 42 -5.43 -4.07 2.18
C VAL A 42 -4.13 -4.32 1.43
N ILE A 43 -3.86 -3.52 0.40
CA ILE A 43 -2.65 -3.59 -0.43
C ILE A 43 -1.96 -2.23 -0.42
N SER A 44 -0.65 -2.22 -0.13
CA SER A 44 0.12 -0.96 -0.06
C SER A 44 1.61 -1.25 -0.21
N GLY A 45 2.39 -0.23 -0.54
CA GLY A 45 3.86 -0.31 -0.56
C GLY A 45 4.47 -0.52 0.84
N GLY A 46 3.71 -0.31 1.92
CA GLY A 46 4.21 -0.44 3.29
C GLY A 46 4.68 -1.85 3.67
N ASN A 47 5.56 -1.96 4.66
CA ASN A 47 6.02 -3.26 5.19
C ASN A 47 5.01 -3.87 6.19
N ILE A 48 5.22 -5.12 6.59
CA ILE A 48 4.32 -5.80 7.54
C ILE A 48 4.24 -5.09 8.91
N GLY A 49 5.32 -4.48 9.38
CA GLY A 49 5.31 -3.71 10.63
C GLY A 49 4.41 -2.46 10.55
N GLN A 50 4.37 -1.80 9.38
CA GLN A 50 3.45 -0.71 9.11
C GLN A 50 2.00 -1.21 9.05
N PHE A 51 1.75 -2.36 8.43
CA PHE A 51 0.42 -2.98 8.42
C PHE A 51 -0.05 -3.35 9.83
N GLN A 52 0.84 -3.87 10.67
CA GLN A 52 0.56 -4.13 12.09
C GLN A 52 0.11 -2.85 12.79
N ALA A 53 0.96 -1.81 12.77
CA ALA A 53 0.70 -0.57 13.48
C ALA A 53 -0.51 0.21 12.93
N GLN A 54 -0.75 0.16 11.62
CA GLN A 54 -1.75 0.98 10.96
C GLN A 54 -3.13 0.32 10.88
N VAL A 55 -3.17 -0.99 10.60
CA VAL A 55 -4.41 -1.72 10.29
C VAL A 55 -4.75 -2.71 11.40
N ILE A 56 -3.85 -3.63 11.72
CA ILE A 56 -4.14 -4.72 12.66
C ILE A 56 -4.43 -4.16 14.05
N ASP A 57 -3.50 -3.37 14.61
CA ASP A 57 -3.66 -2.76 15.94
C ASP A 57 -4.92 -1.88 16.02
N ALA A 58 -5.32 -1.26 14.90
CA ALA A 58 -6.52 -0.44 14.81
C ALA A 58 -7.79 -1.28 14.88
N LEU A 59 -7.85 -2.38 14.14
CA LEU A 59 -8.97 -3.33 14.20
C LEU A 59 -9.08 -4.00 15.57
N GLU A 60 -7.95 -4.42 16.15
CA GLU A 60 -7.93 -5.02 17.49
C GLU A 60 -8.40 -4.04 18.56
N ALA A 61 -7.92 -2.79 18.54
CA ALA A 61 -8.38 -1.76 19.47
C ALA A 61 -9.87 -1.43 19.29
N ALA A 62 -10.38 -1.51 18.06
CA ALA A 62 -11.79 -1.36 17.76
C ALA A 62 -12.63 -2.58 18.20
N GLY A 63 -12.02 -3.67 18.69
CA GLY A 63 -12.66 -4.89 19.19
C GLY A 63 -12.77 -6.02 18.17
N GLY A 64 -11.90 -6.03 17.15
CA GLY A 64 -11.83 -7.04 16.10
C GLY A 64 -11.64 -8.45 16.67
N THR A 65 -12.35 -9.41 16.08
CA THR A 65 -12.35 -10.83 16.46
C THR A 65 -11.47 -11.65 15.52
N ASP A 66 -11.04 -12.83 15.95
CA ASP A 66 -10.28 -13.76 15.11
C ASP A 66 -11.00 -14.11 13.80
N ASP A 67 -12.33 -14.23 13.83
CA ASP A 67 -13.16 -14.50 12.65
C ASP A 67 -13.19 -13.32 11.67
N GLU A 68 -13.20 -12.08 12.17
CA GLU A 68 -13.04 -10.88 11.34
C GLU A 68 -11.63 -10.83 10.75
N LEU A 69 -10.59 -11.08 11.55
CA LEU A 69 -9.20 -11.08 11.07
C LEU A 69 -8.92 -12.21 10.07
N ASP A 70 -9.55 -13.38 10.22
CA ASP A 70 -9.50 -14.46 9.22
C ASP A 70 -10.18 -14.07 7.90
N ARG A 71 -10.90 -12.96 7.79
CA ARG A 71 -11.37 -12.45 6.48
C ARG A 71 -10.55 -11.29 5.95
N LEU A 72 -9.47 -10.93 6.65
CA LEU A 72 -8.54 -9.88 6.27
C LEU A 72 -7.34 -10.46 5.51
N HIS A 73 -7.03 -9.86 4.36
CA HIS A 73 -5.92 -10.18 3.49
C HIS A 73 -4.95 -9.00 3.50
N LEU A 74 -3.69 -9.22 3.86
CA LEU A 74 -2.69 -8.16 3.90
C LEU A 74 -1.65 -8.38 2.82
N MET A 75 -1.50 -7.39 1.94
CA MET A 75 -0.58 -7.43 0.80
C MET A 75 0.44 -6.28 0.88
N PRO A 76 1.40 -6.36 1.82
CA PRO A 76 2.46 -5.36 1.94
C PRO A 76 3.37 -5.37 0.70
N THR A 77 4.16 -4.31 0.55
CA THR A 77 5.13 -4.15 -0.54
C THR A 77 4.50 -4.42 -1.92
N CYS A 78 3.33 -3.82 -2.15
CA CYS A 78 2.52 -3.96 -3.37
C CYS A 78 2.21 -5.42 -3.74
N GLY A 79 1.94 -6.27 -2.74
CA GLY A 79 1.57 -7.66 -2.95
C GLY A 79 2.72 -8.59 -3.30
N THR A 80 3.98 -8.15 -3.19
CA THR A 80 5.15 -9.05 -3.22
C THR A 80 5.25 -9.93 -1.97
N ARG A 81 4.48 -9.60 -0.94
CA ARG A 81 4.26 -10.40 0.26
C ARG A 81 2.76 -10.50 0.50
N TYR A 82 2.35 -11.60 1.09
CA TYR A 82 0.95 -11.85 1.43
C TYR A 82 0.86 -12.52 2.79
N HIS A 83 0.05 -11.94 3.68
CA HIS A 83 -0.16 -12.45 5.02
C HIS A 83 -1.63 -12.74 5.30
N ARG A 84 -1.85 -13.77 6.10
CA ARG A 84 -3.18 -14.25 6.50
C ARG A 84 -3.23 -14.52 7.99
N HIS A 85 -4.36 -14.18 8.60
CA HIS A 85 -4.65 -14.57 9.96
C HIS A 85 -5.30 -15.95 9.95
N ALA A 86 -4.78 -16.89 10.73
CA ALA A 86 -5.38 -18.21 10.90
C ALA A 86 -4.96 -18.81 12.25
N GLY A 87 -5.94 -19.33 13.01
CA GLY A 87 -5.69 -19.93 14.32
C GLY A 87 -5.15 -18.95 15.36
N GLY A 88 -5.62 -17.70 15.35
CA GLY A 88 -5.21 -16.66 16.30
C GLY A 88 -3.81 -16.07 16.06
N ALA A 89 -3.24 -16.28 14.87
CA ALA A 89 -1.92 -15.76 14.52
C ALA A 89 -1.83 -15.35 13.05
N TRP A 90 -0.97 -14.37 12.77
CA TRP A 90 -0.61 -13.95 11.41
C TRP A 90 0.52 -14.80 10.86
N HIS A 91 0.34 -15.27 9.62
CA HIS A 91 1.31 -16.09 8.89
C HIS A 91 1.63 -15.46 7.54
N GLU A 92 2.91 -15.50 7.14
CA GLU A 92 3.33 -15.13 5.78
C GLU A 92 3.07 -16.31 4.84
N VAL A 93 2.19 -16.11 3.86
CA VAL A 93 1.83 -17.12 2.85
C VAL A 93 2.91 -17.20 1.78
N TYR A 94 3.43 -16.04 1.35
CA TYR A 94 4.58 -15.96 0.47
C TYR A 94 5.35 -14.65 0.65
N ALA A 95 6.62 -14.66 0.25
CA ALA A 95 7.48 -13.47 0.08
C ALA A 95 8.33 -13.59 -1.19
N GLN A 96 8.34 -12.54 -2.00
CA GLN A 96 9.10 -12.44 -3.24
C GLN A 96 10.33 -11.54 -3.05
N ASP A 97 11.28 -11.99 -2.23
CA ASP A 97 12.41 -11.18 -1.80
C ASP A 97 13.38 -10.82 -2.92
N LEU A 98 13.91 -9.61 -2.85
CA LEU A 98 15.06 -9.19 -3.63
C LEU A 98 16.32 -9.92 -3.13
N SER A 99 17.18 -10.29 -4.06
CA SER A 99 18.52 -10.80 -3.76
C SER A 99 19.39 -9.71 -3.12
N ALA A 100 20.47 -10.11 -2.45
CA ALA A 100 21.41 -9.17 -1.84
C ALA A 100 21.99 -8.19 -2.87
N ASP A 101 22.26 -8.65 -4.09
CA ASP A 101 22.78 -7.82 -5.18
C ASP A 101 21.74 -6.81 -5.68
N GLU A 102 20.49 -7.24 -5.91
CA GLU A 102 19.39 -6.35 -6.29
C GLU A 102 19.17 -5.24 -5.23
N LYS A 103 19.24 -5.60 -3.93
CA LYS A 103 19.12 -4.64 -2.83
C LYS A 103 20.27 -3.63 -2.83
N ALA A 104 21.51 -4.10 -2.86
CA ALA A 104 22.69 -3.23 -2.85
C ALA A 104 22.71 -2.29 -4.06
N GLU A 105 22.28 -2.77 -5.23
CA GLU A 105 22.15 -1.97 -6.44
C GLU A 105 21.08 -0.88 -6.30
N ALA A 106 19.90 -1.24 -5.80
CA ALA A 106 18.80 -0.30 -5.55
C ALA A 106 19.19 0.80 -4.54
N GLU A 107 19.81 0.44 -3.42
CA GLU A 107 20.25 1.40 -2.41
C GLU A 107 21.31 2.37 -2.96
N ARG A 108 22.27 1.86 -3.74
CA ARG A 108 23.30 2.67 -4.39
C ARG A 108 22.66 3.66 -5.37
N ALA A 109 21.79 3.18 -6.26
CA ALA A 109 21.13 4.01 -7.26
C ALA A 109 20.28 5.11 -6.61
N LEU A 110 19.47 4.78 -5.60
CA LEU A 110 18.69 5.77 -4.84
C LEU A 110 19.60 6.84 -4.23
N THR A 111 20.67 6.42 -3.56
CA THR A 111 21.61 7.33 -2.89
C THR A 111 22.29 8.27 -3.88
N GLU A 112 22.82 7.74 -4.97
CA GLU A 112 23.54 8.53 -5.97
C GLU A 112 22.62 9.50 -6.69
N GLN A 113 21.44 9.05 -7.14
CA GLN A 113 20.51 9.91 -7.89
C GLN A 113 19.86 10.97 -7.00
N ALA A 114 19.48 10.64 -5.76
CA ALA A 114 18.94 11.62 -4.83
C ALA A 114 19.98 12.69 -4.48
N LYS A 115 21.25 12.33 -4.26
CA LYS A 115 22.33 13.31 -4.04
C LYS A 115 22.57 14.16 -5.28
N ARG A 116 22.65 13.55 -6.46
CA ARG A 116 22.86 14.25 -7.74
C ARG A 116 21.77 15.29 -8.01
N LEU A 117 20.53 14.98 -7.66
CA LEU A 117 19.38 15.87 -7.84
C LEU A 117 19.18 16.86 -6.68
N GLY A 118 20.01 16.81 -5.63
CA GLY A 118 19.85 17.66 -4.45
C GLY A 118 18.63 17.32 -3.58
N LEU A 119 18.13 16.08 -3.66
CA LEU A 119 16.96 15.57 -2.94
C LEU A 119 17.33 14.72 -1.72
N TRP A 120 18.62 14.57 -1.43
CA TRP A 120 19.09 13.83 -0.26
C TRP A 120 19.13 14.73 0.98
N GLU A 121 18.19 14.51 1.90
CA GLU A 121 18.13 15.24 3.16
C GLU A 121 19.13 14.69 4.19
N SER A 122 19.63 15.56 5.06
CA SER A 122 20.57 15.16 6.15
C SER A 122 19.92 15.15 7.53
N LYS A 123 18.81 15.87 7.69
CA LYS A 123 18.03 15.95 8.93
C LYS A 123 16.69 15.29 8.68
N THR A 124 16.57 14.04 9.08
CA THR A 124 15.41 13.20 8.75
C THR A 124 14.79 12.60 10.00
N TRP A 125 13.52 12.23 9.88
CA TRP A 125 12.81 11.44 10.88
C TRP A 125 13.01 9.96 10.55
N GLY A 126 14.04 9.36 11.13
CA GLY A 126 14.45 7.98 10.85
C GLY A 126 15.21 7.82 9.53
N PRO A 127 15.49 6.56 9.12
CA PRO A 127 16.26 6.26 7.92
C PRO A 127 15.57 6.77 6.65
N ILE A 128 16.36 7.18 5.66
CA ILE A 128 15.85 7.57 4.34
C ILE A 128 15.56 6.32 3.51
N ILE A 129 16.47 5.36 3.52
CA ILE A 129 16.31 4.09 2.81
C ILE A 129 15.95 3.00 3.82
N GLU A 130 14.98 2.17 3.44
CA GLU A 130 14.50 1.03 4.21
C GLU A 130 14.42 -0.21 3.31
N ASP A 131 15.05 -1.30 3.74
CA ASP A 131 14.90 -2.63 3.14
C ASP A 131 13.69 -3.34 3.76
N ARG A 132 12.71 -3.69 2.92
CA ARG A 132 11.47 -4.40 3.28
C ARG A 132 11.48 -5.86 2.78
N GLY A 133 12.64 -6.39 2.43
CA GLY A 133 12.85 -7.74 1.90
C GLY A 133 12.62 -7.82 0.40
N SER A 134 11.38 -7.61 -0.03
CA SER A 134 10.93 -7.64 -1.43
C SER A 134 10.89 -6.25 -2.09
N GLN A 135 11.19 -5.21 -1.33
CA GLN A 135 11.16 -3.82 -1.76
C GLN A 135 12.22 -3.00 -1.04
N ILE A 136 12.95 -2.15 -1.76
CA ILE A 136 13.75 -1.06 -1.18
C ILE A 136 12.96 0.23 -1.29
N THR A 137 12.81 0.95 -0.17
CA THR A 137 12.02 2.19 -0.12
C THR A 137 12.88 3.37 0.29
N PHE A 138 12.95 4.38 -0.56
CA PHE A 138 13.43 5.71 -0.21
C PHE A 138 12.27 6.56 0.32
N SER A 139 12.50 7.36 1.36
CA SER A 139 11.60 8.41 1.85
C SER A 139 12.40 9.68 2.09
N ALA A 140 12.11 10.75 1.33
CA ALA A 140 12.97 11.94 1.29
C ALA A 140 13.25 12.56 2.67
N LEU A 141 12.23 12.62 3.53
CA LEU A 141 12.31 13.16 4.89
C LEU A 141 12.59 12.11 5.97
N GLY A 142 12.83 10.84 5.59
CA GLY A 142 12.90 9.69 6.48
C GLY A 142 11.55 8.99 6.69
N GLN A 143 11.59 7.71 7.09
CA GLN A 143 10.40 6.85 7.20
C GLN A 143 9.37 7.33 8.24
N GLN A 144 9.76 8.14 9.22
CA GLN A 144 8.95 8.56 10.36
C GLN A 144 8.54 10.05 10.28
N ALA A 145 8.67 10.67 9.11
CA ALA A 145 8.38 12.10 8.95
C ALA A 145 6.89 12.42 9.20
N PRO A 146 6.56 13.52 9.92
CA PRO A 146 5.18 13.96 10.12
C PRO A 146 4.45 14.21 8.81
N VAL A 147 3.13 14.02 8.80
CA VAL A 147 2.28 14.15 7.60
C VAL A 147 2.38 15.54 6.99
N GLU A 148 2.34 16.58 7.81
CA GLU A 148 2.40 17.98 7.36
C GLU A 148 3.74 18.28 6.67
N ALA A 149 4.84 17.76 7.22
CA ALA A 149 6.17 17.91 6.63
C ALA A 149 6.28 17.17 5.30
N LYS A 150 5.73 15.94 5.22
CA LYS A 150 5.69 15.15 3.98
C LYS A 150 4.90 15.86 2.87
N GLN A 151 3.72 16.39 3.19
CA GLN A 151 2.86 17.11 2.25
C GLN A 151 3.51 18.40 1.73
N ALA A 152 4.23 19.12 2.59
CA ALA A 152 4.93 20.35 2.21
C ALA A 152 6.19 20.12 1.35
N TRP A 153 6.75 18.91 1.34
CA TRP A 153 8.05 18.65 0.71
C TRP A 153 8.02 18.65 -0.83
N ASP A 154 6.95 18.11 -1.43
CA ASP A 154 6.78 18.04 -2.88
C ASP A 154 5.30 18.14 -3.28
N PRO A 155 4.68 19.32 -3.11
CA PRO A 155 3.24 19.49 -3.35
C PRO A 155 2.81 19.20 -4.79
N THR A 156 3.73 19.32 -5.75
CA THR A 156 3.46 19.06 -7.18
C THR A 156 3.81 17.63 -7.61
N GLY A 157 4.57 16.88 -6.80
CA GLY A 157 5.09 15.55 -7.16
C GLY A 157 6.29 15.56 -8.12
N GLU A 158 6.71 16.73 -8.61
CA GLU A 158 7.76 16.85 -9.63
C GLU A 158 9.13 16.37 -9.12
N ARG A 159 9.44 16.58 -7.84
CA ARG A 159 10.72 16.15 -7.26
C ARG A 159 10.80 14.63 -7.21
N LYS A 160 9.74 14.00 -6.71
CA LYS A 160 9.60 12.55 -6.63
C LYS A 160 9.65 11.93 -8.03
N ASP A 161 8.91 12.47 -9.00
CA ASP A 161 8.93 11.95 -10.37
C ASP A 161 10.26 12.15 -11.08
N GLY A 162 10.96 13.26 -10.80
CA GLY A 162 12.34 13.48 -11.23
C GLY A 162 13.28 12.39 -10.71
N LEU A 163 13.20 12.08 -9.41
CA LEU A 163 14.00 11.02 -8.78
C LEU A 163 13.65 9.64 -9.35
N ARG A 164 12.36 9.31 -9.44
CA ARG A 164 11.86 8.05 -10.01
C ARG A 164 12.48 7.78 -11.38
N ARG A 165 12.37 8.75 -12.30
CA ARG A 165 12.90 8.62 -13.67
C ARG A 165 14.42 8.47 -13.70
N ALA A 166 15.13 9.24 -12.87
CA ALA A 166 16.58 9.17 -12.79
C ALA A 166 17.07 7.81 -12.28
N VAL A 167 16.38 7.23 -11.28
CA VAL A 167 16.71 5.92 -10.72
C VAL A 167 16.32 4.80 -11.67
N GLN A 168 15.14 4.87 -12.31
CA GLN A 168 14.71 3.88 -13.31
C GLN A 168 15.70 3.77 -14.48
N ALA A 169 16.28 4.89 -14.92
CA ALA A 169 17.24 4.91 -16.03
C ALA A 169 18.54 4.14 -15.74
N VAL A 170 18.91 3.97 -14.47
CA VAL A 170 20.12 3.24 -14.05
C VAL A 170 19.82 1.85 -13.47
N LEU A 171 18.54 1.51 -13.29
CA LEU A 171 18.08 0.20 -12.85
C LEU A 171 17.11 -0.41 -13.88
N PRO A 172 17.57 -0.74 -15.11
CA PRO A 172 16.68 -1.24 -16.15
C PRO A 172 16.04 -2.58 -15.77
N ASP A 173 16.67 -3.34 -14.87
CA ASP A 173 16.25 -4.68 -14.48
C ASP A 173 15.27 -4.75 -13.29
N LEU A 174 15.03 -3.60 -12.65
CA LEU A 174 14.10 -3.43 -11.54
C LEU A 174 12.99 -2.43 -11.91
N GLU A 175 11.92 -2.43 -11.13
CA GLU A 175 10.81 -1.51 -11.26
C GLU A 175 10.93 -0.39 -10.22
N VAL A 176 10.84 0.87 -10.65
CA VAL A 176 10.94 2.04 -9.78
C VAL A 176 9.64 2.85 -9.82
N ARG A 177 8.95 2.92 -8.68
CA ARG A 177 7.64 3.55 -8.56
C ARG A 177 7.64 4.69 -7.56
N ALA A 178 6.77 5.67 -7.81
CA ALA A 178 6.44 6.66 -6.79
C ALA A 178 5.47 6.05 -5.78
N GLY A 179 5.79 6.17 -4.49
CA GLY A 179 4.97 5.71 -3.36
C GLY A 179 4.60 6.85 -2.42
N GLY A 180 3.38 6.83 -1.88
CA GLY A 180 2.89 7.81 -0.91
C GLY A 180 3.18 9.27 -1.29
N THR A 181 3.48 10.11 -0.29
CA THR A 181 3.78 11.53 -0.51
C THR A 181 5.25 11.77 -0.88
N THR A 182 6.20 11.14 -0.18
CA THR A 182 7.65 11.43 -0.27
C THR A 182 8.51 10.21 -0.62
N SER A 183 7.90 9.10 -1.06
CA SER A 183 8.60 7.81 -1.20
C SER A 183 8.84 7.39 -2.66
N ILE A 184 9.95 6.67 -2.87
CA ILE A 184 10.23 5.91 -4.09
C ILE A 184 10.43 4.46 -3.69
N ASP A 185 9.70 3.56 -4.33
CA ASP A 185 9.73 2.13 -4.06
C ASP A 185 10.41 1.40 -5.23
N ILE A 186 11.31 0.48 -4.92
CA ILE A 186 12.02 -0.36 -5.89
C ILE A 186 11.72 -1.82 -5.62
N THR A 187 11.24 -2.51 -6.64
CA THR A 187 10.87 -3.94 -6.61
C THR A 187 11.38 -4.64 -7.87
N ARG A 188 11.14 -5.95 -8.00
CA ARG A 188 11.38 -6.64 -9.29
C ARG A 188 10.48 -6.09 -10.39
N ARG A 189 10.90 -6.26 -11.65
CA ARG A 189 10.07 -5.90 -12.81
C ARG A 189 8.70 -6.57 -12.77
N GLY A 190 7.68 -5.81 -13.19
CA GLY A 190 6.30 -6.29 -13.28
C GLY A 190 5.52 -6.28 -11.97
N ILE A 191 6.09 -5.76 -10.89
CA ILE A 191 5.39 -5.60 -9.61
C ILE A 191 4.64 -4.26 -9.59
N ASP A 192 3.32 -4.34 -9.50
CA ASP A 192 2.37 -3.26 -9.22
C ASP A 192 1.18 -3.78 -8.40
N LYS A 193 0.18 -2.92 -8.13
CA LYS A 193 -1.04 -3.37 -7.46
C LYS A 193 -1.83 -4.39 -8.31
N ALA A 194 -1.72 -4.36 -9.65
CA ALA A 194 -2.34 -5.40 -10.50
C ALA A 194 -1.69 -6.78 -10.29
N TYR A 195 -0.37 -6.84 -10.10
CA TYR A 195 0.33 -8.05 -9.69
C TYR A 195 -0.22 -8.58 -8.36
N GLY A 196 -0.32 -7.71 -7.34
CA GLY A 196 -0.88 -8.09 -6.06
C GLY A 196 -2.31 -8.62 -6.18
N ILE A 197 -3.18 -7.94 -6.93
CA ILE A 197 -4.56 -8.38 -7.14
C ILE A 197 -4.64 -9.71 -7.91
N ARG A 198 -3.77 -9.96 -8.90
CA ARG A 198 -3.69 -11.29 -9.56
C ARG A 198 -3.30 -12.38 -8.57
N GLN A 199 -2.29 -12.13 -7.74
CA GLN A 199 -1.89 -13.07 -6.68
C GLN A 199 -3.03 -13.30 -5.69
N LEU A 200 -3.75 -12.25 -5.29
CA LEU A 200 -4.92 -12.38 -4.41
C LEU A 200 -6.01 -13.26 -5.02
N ALA A 201 -6.34 -13.06 -6.31
CA ALA A 201 -7.31 -13.88 -7.02
C ALA A 201 -6.88 -15.35 -7.08
N GLU A 202 -5.60 -15.63 -7.36
CA GLU A 202 -5.04 -16.99 -7.34
C GLU A 202 -5.15 -17.65 -5.96
N GLN A 203 -4.83 -16.92 -4.89
CA GLN A 203 -4.83 -17.43 -3.52
C GLN A 203 -6.24 -17.63 -2.95
N THR A 204 -7.20 -16.80 -3.34
CA THR A 204 -8.58 -16.82 -2.82
C THR A 204 -9.54 -17.61 -3.70
N GLY A 205 -9.22 -17.78 -4.99
CA GLY A 205 -10.14 -18.32 -5.99
C GLY A 205 -11.29 -17.38 -6.37
N ILE A 206 -11.24 -16.12 -5.93
CA ILE A 206 -12.27 -15.11 -6.22
C ILE A 206 -11.93 -14.43 -7.55
N GLY A 207 -12.92 -14.36 -8.46
CA GLY A 207 -12.76 -13.72 -9.75
C GLY A 207 -12.58 -12.20 -9.65
N LEU A 208 -11.91 -11.59 -10.62
CA LEU A 208 -11.73 -10.12 -10.68
C LEU A 208 -13.06 -9.36 -10.78
N ASP A 209 -14.06 -9.98 -11.41
CA ASP A 209 -15.43 -9.50 -11.55
C ASP A 209 -16.27 -9.63 -10.27
N GLU A 210 -15.73 -10.29 -9.24
CA GLU A 210 -16.33 -10.43 -7.92
C GLU A 210 -15.65 -9.55 -6.87
N MET A 211 -14.70 -8.71 -7.30
CA MET A 211 -13.93 -7.78 -6.47
C MET A 211 -14.37 -6.33 -6.70
N LEU A 212 -14.28 -5.54 -5.64
CA LEU A 212 -14.38 -4.08 -5.69
C LEU A 212 -13.12 -3.48 -5.09
N PHE A 213 -12.49 -2.53 -5.79
CA PHE A 213 -11.29 -1.86 -5.32
C PHE A 213 -11.56 -0.39 -4.98
N PHE A 214 -11.01 0.11 -3.87
CA PHE A 214 -10.99 1.53 -3.50
C PHE A 214 -9.55 2.05 -3.51
N GLY A 215 -9.32 3.21 -4.14
CA GLY A 215 -8.02 3.87 -4.15
C GLY A 215 -8.11 5.35 -4.50
N ASP A 216 -7.14 6.14 -4.08
CA ASP A 216 -7.10 7.59 -4.27
C ASP A 216 -6.42 8.01 -5.59
N LYS A 217 -5.65 7.12 -6.23
CA LYS A 217 -4.86 7.43 -7.44
C LYS A 217 -5.21 6.53 -8.62
N LEU A 218 -6.46 6.61 -9.06
CA LEU A 218 -7.01 5.84 -10.19
C LEU A 218 -6.89 6.53 -11.57
N HIS A 219 -6.23 7.68 -11.66
CA HIS A 219 -5.82 8.31 -12.92
C HIS A 219 -4.66 7.53 -13.58
N GLU A 220 -4.45 7.66 -14.89
CA GLU A 220 -3.54 6.77 -15.67
C GLU A 220 -2.10 6.65 -15.12
N ASP A 221 -1.56 7.72 -14.56
CA ASP A 221 -0.21 7.75 -13.95
C ASP A 221 -0.19 7.35 -12.45
N GLY A 222 -1.36 7.12 -11.88
CA GLY A 222 -1.55 6.79 -10.47
C GLY A 222 -1.19 5.34 -10.14
N ASN A 223 -0.79 5.08 -8.90
CA ASN A 223 -0.34 3.75 -8.48
C ASN A 223 -1.48 2.73 -8.35
N ASP A 224 -2.75 3.18 -8.30
CA ASP A 224 -3.94 2.32 -8.27
C ASP A 224 -4.48 1.96 -9.65
N TYR A 225 -4.21 2.81 -10.66
CA TYR A 225 -4.71 2.59 -12.02
C TYR A 225 -4.44 1.19 -12.58
N PRO A 226 -3.30 0.53 -12.30
CA PRO A 226 -3.10 -0.86 -12.73
C PRO A 226 -4.24 -1.82 -12.30
N VAL A 227 -4.87 -1.61 -11.14
CA VAL A 227 -6.01 -2.44 -10.68
C VAL A 227 -7.24 -2.20 -11.56
N ARG A 228 -7.53 -0.94 -11.91
CA ARG A 228 -8.61 -0.59 -12.83
C ARG A 228 -8.35 -1.10 -14.24
N ALA A 229 -7.12 -0.96 -14.73
CA ALA A 229 -6.71 -1.46 -16.04
C ALA A 229 -6.73 -2.99 -16.13
N LEU A 230 -6.59 -3.68 -15.00
CA LEU A 230 -6.76 -5.14 -14.88
C LEU A 230 -8.22 -5.59 -15.04
N GLY A 231 -9.19 -4.68 -14.95
CA GLY A 231 -10.61 -4.95 -15.13
C GLY A 231 -11.40 -5.14 -13.83
N VAL A 232 -10.82 -4.81 -12.67
CA VAL A 232 -11.54 -4.82 -11.38
C VAL A 232 -12.41 -3.57 -11.27
N GLU A 233 -13.66 -3.72 -10.84
CA GLU A 233 -14.52 -2.58 -10.53
C GLU A 233 -13.82 -1.71 -9.47
N SER A 234 -13.61 -0.43 -9.79
CA SER A 234 -12.76 0.45 -8.98
C SER A 234 -13.48 1.76 -8.66
N VAL A 235 -13.43 2.16 -7.39
CA VAL A 235 -14.01 3.39 -6.84
C VAL A 235 -12.89 4.35 -6.48
N GLU A 236 -12.87 5.49 -7.18
CA GLU A 236 -11.95 6.58 -6.86
C GLU A 236 -12.47 7.36 -5.66
N VAL A 237 -11.59 7.55 -4.68
CA VAL A 237 -11.87 8.30 -3.45
C VAL A 237 -10.96 9.51 -3.33
N THR A 238 -11.42 10.55 -2.67
CA THR A 238 -10.59 11.76 -2.45
C THR A 238 -9.79 11.72 -1.15
N GLY A 239 -9.93 10.65 -0.37
CA GLY A 239 -9.41 10.58 1.00
C GLY A 239 -10.12 9.54 1.85
N TRP A 240 -9.53 9.17 2.98
CA TRP A 240 -10.16 8.24 3.94
C TRP A 240 -11.56 8.64 4.44
N PRO A 241 -11.93 9.93 4.60
CA PRO A 241 -13.30 10.28 5.00
C PRO A 241 -14.33 9.98 3.90
N ASP A 242 -13.94 10.13 2.62
CA ASP A 242 -14.79 9.78 1.48
C ASP A 242 -14.98 8.26 1.41
N THR A 243 -13.90 7.48 1.57
CA THR A 243 -13.98 6.03 1.70
C THR A 243 -14.93 5.60 2.82
N GLU A 244 -14.82 6.20 4.01
CA GLU A 244 -15.68 5.86 5.14
C GLU A 244 -17.16 6.11 4.82
N GLN A 245 -17.46 7.27 4.23
CA GLN A 245 -18.81 7.63 3.84
C GLN A 245 -19.40 6.64 2.82
N ARG A 246 -18.61 6.25 1.81
CA ARG A 246 -19.03 5.27 0.79
C ARG A 246 -19.25 3.89 1.37
N LEU A 247 -18.39 3.44 2.28
CA LEU A 247 -18.55 2.15 2.95
C LEU A 247 -19.78 2.13 3.86
N ARG A 248 -20.06 3.21 4.59
CA ARG A 248 -21.29 3.34 5.38
C ARG A 248 -22.53 3.24 4.49
N HIS A 249 -22.53 3.94 3.35
CA HIS A 249 -23.62 3.82 2.37
C HIS A 249 -23.79 2.40 1.83
N LEU A 250 -22.67 1.76 1.45
CA LEU A 250 -22.65 0.38 0.94
C LEU A 250 -23.19 -0.63 1.97
N LEU A 251 -22.90 -0.41 3.26
CA LEU A 251 -23.35 -1.25 4.37
C LEU A 251 -24.75 -0.90 4.89
N GLY A 252 -25.30 0.25 4.49
CA GLY A 252 -26.58 0.77 5.00
C GLY A 252 -26.51 1.26 6.46
N LEU A 253 -25.39 1.86 6.85
CA LEU A 253 -25.12 2.44 8.17
C LEU A 253 -25.41 3.95 8.25
#